data_AF-A0A8H6HV48-F1
#
_entry.id   AF-A0A8H6HV48-F1
#
_cell.length_a   1.000
_cell.length_b   1.000
_cell.length_c   1.000
_cell.angle_alpha   90.00
_cell.angle_beta   90.00
_cell.angle_gamma   90.00
#
_symmetry.space_group_name_H-M   'P 1'
#
loop_
_entity.id
_entity.type
_entity.pdbx_description
1 polymer ?
#
loop_
_entity_poly.entity_id
_entity_poly.type
_entity_poly.pdbx_seq_one_letter_code
_entity_poly.pdbx_strand_id
1 'polypeptide(L)'
;MTQTPQLLQVSGVGDPALLQPLGIPVRVNLWTVGKNLHEQLFGSQSTNVVNPIRLSIATWANNEKGSAYSAEALQQIFQIQADNIINNNAPLAEILVSYGYPDLESAAFSRGNVKLKTDDPFMRPQVTVNWFRTAFDLDVQVAAARLARRVLTSPPMSSLSTGETIPGTAVPDNADRGFDNDWKNWLLDNYSAVSHPVGTAAMMRRTLGGVVNAQLKVYDMTNLHVVDASVMPTQISAHLSATLYGIAEKAADLIKASWP
;
A
#
# COMPACT_ATOMS: atom_id res chain seq x y z
N MET A 1 10.40 -1.11 5.79
CA MET A 1 9.45 -1.85 6.65
C MET A 1 9.25 -1.09 7.95
N THR A 2 7.99 -0.88 8.36
CA THR A 2 7.61 -0.25 9.63
C THR A 2 7.75 -1.23 10.79
N GLN A 3 8.62 -0.93 11.76
CA GLN A 3 8.82 -1.77 12.96
C GLN A 3 7.81 -1.46 14.09
N THR A 4 7.14 -0.31 14.05
CA THR A 4 6.09 0.11 14.99
C THR A 4 5.02 -0.95 15.31
N PRO A 5 4.38 -1.65 14.34
CA PRO A 5 3.41 -2.70 14.67
C PRO A 5 4.03 -3.86 15.48
N GLN A 6 5.30 -4.21 15.23
CA GLN A 6 6.02 -5.21 16.03
C GLN A 6 6.19 -4.72 17.48
N LEU A 7 6.62 -3.46 17.66
CA LEU A 7 6.84 -2.85 18.98
C LEU A 7 5.54 -2.73 19.79
N LEU A 8 4.43 -2.35 19.15
CA LEU A 8 3.10 -2.34 19.78
C LEU A 8 2.67 -3.75 20.20
N GLN A 9 2.84 -4.75 19.32
CA GLN A 9 2.47 -6.14 19.59
C GLN A 9 3.26 -6.72 20.79
N VAL A 10 4.60 -6.57 20.85
CA VAL A 10 5.39 -7.04 22.02
C VAL A 10 5.07 -6.28 23.30
N SER A 11 4.58 -5.04 23.19
CA SER A 11 4.10 -4.24 24.34
C SER A 11 2.70 -4.65 24.83
N GLY A 12 2.09 -5.68 24.26
CA GLY A 12 0.75 -6.16 24.62
C GLY A 12 -0.40 -5.37 23.99
N VAL A 13 -0.14 -4.58 22.94
CA VAL A 13 -1.14 -3.78 22.22
C VAL A 13 -1.38 -4.41 20.85
N GLY A 14 -2.47 -5.16 20.71
CA GLY A 14 -2.74 -5.90 19.46
C GLY A 14 -3.88 -6.89 19.55
N ASP A 15 -3.80 -7.92 18.71
CA ASP A 15 -4.81 -8.98 18.57
C ASP A 15 -4.62 -10.06 19.65
N PRO A 16 -5.57 -10.27 20.57
CA PRO A 16 -5.43 -11.27 21.64
C PRO A 16 -5.14 -12.68 21.11
N ALA A 17 -5.67 -13.05 19.94
CA ALA A 17 -5.44 -14.35 19.32
C ALA A 17 -4.03 -14.49 18.70
N LEU A 18 -3.31 -13.38 18.50
CA LEU A 18 -1.89 -13.37 18.14
C LEU A 18 -1.00 -13.34 19.40
N LEU A 19 -1.38 -12.57 20.41
CA LEU A 19 -0.51 -12.27 21.56
C LEU A 19 -0.52 -13.39 22.63
N GLN A 20 -1.69 -13.95 22.94
CA GLN A 20 -1.82 -14.97 24.00
C GLN A 20 -1.04 -16.26 23.71
N PRO A 21 -1.02 -16.83 22.47
CA PRO A 21 -0.20 -18.01 22.17
C PRO A 21 1.31 -17.76 22.24
N LEU A 22 1.74 -16.50 22.21
CA LEU A 22 3.15 -16.08 22.39
C LEU A 22 3.48 -15.75 23.85
N GLY A 23 2.56 -15.98 24.80
CA GLY A 23 2.75 -15.64 26.22
C GLY A 23 2.70 -14.15 26.55
N ILE A 24 2.41 -13.28 25.57
CA ILE A 24 2.43 -11.82 25.74
C ILE A 24 1.15 -11.37 26.47
N PRO A 25 1.25 -10.71 27.64
CA PRO A 25 0.06 -10.22 28.36
C PRO A 25 -0.63 -9.10 27.58
N VAL A 26 -1.88 -9.34 27.16
CA VAL A 26 -2.70 -8.32 26.48
C VAL A 26 -2.96 -7.15 27.43
N ARG A 27 -2.47 -5.97 27.05
CA ARG A 27 -2.71 -4.68 27.72
C ARG A 27 -3.89 -3.95 27.10
N VAL A 28 -3.98 -3.94 25.77
CA VAL A 28 -5.10 -3.35 25.02
C VAL A 28 -5.46 -4.26 23.84
N ASN A 29 -6.74 -4.64 23.76
CA ASN A 29 -7.30 -5.34 22.60
C ASN A 29 -7.53 -4.32 21.46
N LEU A 30 -6.48 -4.12 20.66
CA LEU A 30 -6.49 -3.26 19.48
C LEU A 30 -6.06 -4.11 18.28
N TRP A 31 -6.92 -5.08 17.95
CA TRP A 31 -6.56 -6.20 17.08
C TRP A 31 -6.15 -5.85 15.64
N THR A 32 -6.38 -4.60 15.20
CA THR A 32 -5.93 -4.09 13.90
C THR A 32 -4.47 -3.62 13.87
N VAL A 33 -3.74 -3.61 15.00
CA VAL A 33 -2.29 -3.33 15.00
C VAL A 33 -1.56 -4.32 14.08
N GLY A 34 -0.87 -3.80 13.06
CA GLY A 34 -0.19 -4.58 12.04
C GLY A 34 -1.08 -5.06 10.90
N LYS A 35 -2.41 -4.89 10.96
CA LYS A 35 -3.32 -5.08 9.82
C LYS A 35 -3.35 -3.79 8.97
N ASN A 36 -4.09 -3.78 7.87
CA ASN A 36 -4.18 -2.69 6.89
C ASN A 36 -2.83 -2.29 6.23
N LEU A 37 -1.81 -3.16 6.22
CA LEU A 37 -0.55 -2.89 5.50
C LEU A 37 -0.85 -2.74 4.00
N HIS A 38 -0.31 -1.70 3.37
CA HIS A 38 -0.32 -1.54 1.91
C HIS A 38 0.92 -0.80 1.40
N GLU A 39 1.16 -0.94 0.10
CA GLU A 39 2.43 -0.72 -0.61
C GLU A 39 2.11 -0.64 -2.13
N GLN A 40 2.95 -0.03 -2.97
CA GLN A 40 2.53 0.49 -4.30
C GLN A 40 2.81 -0.43 -5.53
N LEU A 41 1.91 -0.45 -6.55
CA LEU A 41 2.04 -1.26 -7.80
C LEU A 41 1.29 -0.66 -9.05
N PHE A 42 2.00 -0.01 -10.00
CA PHE A 42 1.66 1.15 -10.86
C PHE A 42 0.76 0.97 -12.10
N GLY A 43 0.00 1.97 -12.55
CA GLY A 43 -0.53 2.06 -13.93
C GLY A 43 -1.96 2.58 -14.17
N SER A 44 -2.20 3.21 -15.34
CA SER A 44 -3.48 3.87 -15.67
C SER A 44 -4.05 3.52 -17.04
N GLN A 45 -5.35 3.21 -17.10
CA GLN A 45 -6.19 3.35 -18.31
C GLN A 45 -7.54 4.00 -17.97
N SER A 46 -7.98 4.93 -18.81
CA SER A 46 -9.35 5.44 -18.88
C SER A 46 -9.77 5.39 -20.35
N THR A 47 -10.90 4.79 -20.72
CA THR A 47 -12.23 4.95 -20.11
C THR A 47 -12.94 3.66 -19.68
N ASN A 48 -12.43 2.47 -20.00
CA ASN A 48 -13.13 1.19 -19.72
C ASN A 48 -13.07 0.72 -18.25
N VAL A 49 -12.30 1.40 -17.39
CA VAL A 49 -11.90 0.91 -16.05
C VAL A 49 -12.82 1.37 -14.91
N VAL A 50 -13.56 2.48 -15.08
CA VAL A 50 -14.40 3.08 -14.02
C VAL A 50 -15.48 2.13 -13.49
N ASN A 51 -16.17 1.42 -14.39
CA ASN A 51 -17.23 0.48 -14.00
C ASN A 51 -16.66 -0.79 -13.36
N PRO A 52 -15.62 -1.45 -13.92
CA PRO A 52 -14.90 -2.54 -13.24
C PRO A 52 -14.45 -2.21 -11.82
N ILE A 53 -13.87 -1.03 -11.56
CA ILE A 53 -13.53 -0.61 -10.18
C ILE A 53 -14.81 -0.58 -9.33
N ARG A 54 -15.79 0.27 -9.69
CA ARG A 54 -17.00 0.50 -8.86
C ARG A 54 -17.78 -0.77 -8.55
N LEU A 55 -17.87 -1.71 -9.50
CA LEU A 55 -18.54 -3.01 -9.32
C LEU A 55 -17.74 -3.99 -8.45
N SER A 56 -16.41 -3.84 -8.35
CA SER A 56 -15.55 -4.81 -7.66
C SER A 56 -15.19 -4.44 -6.22
N ILE A 57 -15.36 -3.19 -5.80
CA ILE A 57 -15.02 -2.68 -4.45
C ILE A 57 -15.48 -3.64 -3.33
N ALA A 58 -16.75 -4.07 -3.35
CA ALA A 58 -17.33 -4.94 -2.32
C ALA A 58 -16.76 -6.39 -2.34
N THR A 59 -16.36 -6.86 -3.51
CA THR A 59 -15.71 -8.18 -3.70
C THR A 59 -14.27 -8.14 -3.20
N TRP A 60 -13.50 -7.11 -3.60
CA TRP A 60 -12.13 -6.90 -3.11
C TRP A 60 -12.12 -6.73 -1.59
N ALA A 61 -13.03 -5.92 -1.03
CA ALA A 61 -13.13 -5.73 0.42
C ALA A 61 -13.46 -7.04 1.17
N ASN A 62 -14.27 -7.93 0.57
CA ASN A 62 -14.53 -9.25 1.13
C ASN A 62 -13.34 -10.21 1.05
N ASN A 63 -12.56 -10.16 -0.03
CA ASN A 63 -11.36 -10.97 -0.18
C ASN A 63 -10.26 -10.52 0.79
N GLU A 64 -10.07 -9.21 0.92
CA GLU A 64 -9.00 -8.60 1.72
C GLU A 64 -9.30 -8.52 3.23
N LYS A 65 -10.53 -8.79 3.68
CA LYS A 65 -10.96 -8.62 5.09
C LYS A 65 -10.09 -9.30 6.15
N GLY A 66 -9.40 -10.40 5.82
CA GLY A 66 -8.45 -11.07 6.74
C GLY A 66 -7.22 -10.21 7.11
N SER A 67 -6.95 -9.17 6.32
CA SER A 67 -5.93 -8.14 6.54
C SER A 67 -6.51 -6.80 7.01
N ALA A 68 -7.80 -6.73 7.39
CA ALA A 68 -8.47 -5.49 7.77
C ALA A 68 -9.41 -5.69 8.98
N TYR A 69 -10.23 -4.68 9.31
CA TYR A 69 -11.19 -4.73 10.42
C TYR A 69 -12.51 -5.44 10.09
N SER A 70 -13.05 -5.17 8.90
CA SER A 70 -14.22 -5.89 8.37
C SER A 70 -14.34 -5.63 6.87
N ALA A 71 -15.21 -6.37 6.18
CA ALA A 71 -15.47 -6.11 4.77
C ALA A 71 -16.17 -4.75 4.57
N GLU A 72 -17.06 -4.37 5.48
CA GLU A 72 -17.87 -3.14 5.42
C GLU A 72 -17.03 -1.90 5.75
N ALA A 73 -16.05 -2.03 6.65
CA ALA A 73 -15.04 -1.02 6.91
C ALA A 73 -14.09 -0.85 5.72
N LEU A 74 -13.60 -1.97 5.16
CA LEU A 74 -12.68 -1.93 4.03
C LEU A 74 -13.36 -1.46 2.73
N GLN A 75 -14.65 -1.77 2.54
CA GLN A 75 -15.47 -1.25 1.44
C GLN A 75 -15.58 0.29 1.48
N GLN A 76 -15.73 0.89 2.67
CA GLN A 76 -15.72 2.36 2.81
C GLN A 76 -14.33 2.95 2.48
N ILE A 77 -13.25 2.30 2.90
CA ILE A 77 -11.88 2.73 2.59
C ILE A 77 -11.59 2.63 1.08
N PHE A 78 -11.97 1.52 0.46
CA PHE A 78 -11.84 1.29 -0.98
C PHE A 78 -12.74 2.21 -1.81
N GLN A 79 -13.92 2.60 -1.31
CA GLN A 79 -14.74 3.62 -1.96
C GLN A 79 -14.03 4.98 -1.98
N ILE A 80 -13.41 5.41 -0.88
CA ILE A 80 -12.61 6.65 -0.84
C ILE A 80 -11.40 6.56 -1.79
N GLN A 81 -10.70 5.43 -1.83
CA GLN A 81 -9.60 5.20 -2.77
C GLN A 81 -10.07 5.28 -4.23
N ALA A 82 -11.18 4.59 -4.57
CA ALA A 82 -11.79 4.61 -5.90
C ALA A 82 -12.30 6.00 -6.30
N ASP A 83 -12.92 6.76 -5.39
CA ASP A 83 -13.41 8.11 -5.69
C ASP A 83 -12.27 9.12 -5.91
N ASN A 84 -11.13 8.95 -5.22
CA ASN A 84 -9.92 9.72 -5.51
C ASN A 84 -9.37 9.41 -6.91
N ILE A 85 -9.33 8.14 -7.30
CA ILE A 85 -8.89 7.69 -8.63
C ILE A 85 -9.82 8.20 -9.73
N ILE A 86 -11.14 8.03 -9.55
CA ILE A 86 -12.15 8.22 -10.60
C ILE A 86 -12.62 9.68 -10.72
N ASN A 87 -12.82 10.37 -9.59
CA ASN A 87 -13.45 11.70 -9.58
C ASN A 87 -12.41 12.82 -9.37
N ASN A 88 -11.32 12.54 -8.64
CA ASN A 88 -10.29 13.54 -8.29
C ASN A 88 -9.00 13.40 -9.13
N ASN A 89 -8.96 12.48 -10.10
CA ASN A 89 -7.82 12.20 -10.98
C ASN A 89 -6.51 11.88 -10.23
N ALA A 90 -6.58 11.22 -9.07
CA ALA A 90 -5.39 10.82 -8.32
C ALA A 90 -4.51 9.88 -9.17
N PRO A 91 -3.20 10.14 -9.33
CA PRO A 91 -2.35 9.32 -10.18
C PRO A 91 -2.29 7.86 -9.70
N LEU A 92 -2.72 6.95 -10.58
CA LEU A 92 -2.51 5.51 -10.44
C LEU A 92 -1.09 5.07 -10.82
N ALA A 93 -0.32 5.95 -11.45
CA ALA A 93 0.99 5.65 -12.00
C ALA A 93 1.91 6.87 -11.90
N GLU A 94 3.06 6.68 -11.30
CA GLU A 94 4.29 7.40 -11.65
C GLU A 94 5.07 6.61 -12.74
N ILE A 95 6.07 7.19 -13.41
CA ILE A 95 6.97 6.45 -14.30
C ILE A 95 8.36 7.07 -14.17
N LEU A 96 9.25 6.42 -13.43
CA LEU A 96 10.60 6.93 -13.17
C LEU A 96 11.51 6.52 -14.33
N VAL A 97 11.64 7.42 -15.32
CA VAL A 97 12.45 7.17 -16.52
C VAL A 97 13.94 7.34 -16.21
N SER A 98 14.67 6.22 -16.11
CA SER A 98 16.12 6.16 -16.02
C SER A 98 16.75 5.71 -17.34
N TYR A 99 18.08 5.58 -17.39
CA TYR A 99 18.84 5.16 -18.57
C TYR A 99 18.66 3.66 -18.89
N GLY A 100 17.55 3.31 -19.56
CA GLY A 100 17.34 2.01 -20.20
C GLY A 100 16.22 1.14 -19.60
N TYR A 101 15.71 1.49 -18.41
CA TYR A 101 14.51 0.87 -17.85
C TYR A 101 13.68 1.93 -17.09
N PRO A 102 12.34 1.94 -17.23
CA PRO A 102 11.46 2.77 -16.41
C PRO A 102 11.07 2.01 -15.14
N ASP A 103 11.36 2.55 -13.95
CA ASP A 103 10.86 1.95 -12.71
C ASP A 103 9.35 2.25 -12.56
N LEU A 104 8.56 1.20 -12.36
CA LEU A 104 7.10 1.23 -12.32
C LEU A 104 6.58 0.99 -10.88
N GLU A 105 6.20 2.12 -10.20
CA GLU A 105 4.29 3.15 -8.28
C GLU A 105 2.66 3.30 -8.49
N SER A 106 1.78 2.56 -7.77
CA SER A 106 0.31 2.91 -7.67
C SER A 106 -0.25 2.94 -6.25
N ALA A 107 -1.42 3.56 -6.11
CA ALA A 107 -2.39 3.21 -5.07
C ALA A 107 -3.02 1.80 -5.29
N ALA A 108 -2.36 0.74 -4.81
CA ALA A 108 -2.86 -0.65 -4.84
C ALA A 108 -4.06 -0.90 -3.89
N PHE A 109 -4.93 -1.84 -4.25
CA PHE A 109 -6.10 -2.24 -3.44
C PHE A 109 -5.83 -3.44 -2.53
N SER A 110 -4.90 -4.34 -2.85
CA SER A 110 -4.49 -5.43 -1.95
C SER A 110 -4.16 -4.95 -0.52
N ARG A 111 -4.41 -5.79 0.50
CA ARG A 111 -4.07 -5.48 1.90
C ARG A 111 -3.34 -6.63 2.57
N GLY A 112 -2.23 -6.29 3.21
CA GLY A 112 -1.33 -7.19 3.93
C GLY A 112 -1.42 -7.08 5.45
N ASN A 113 -0.48 -7.74 6.13
CA ASN A 113 -0.28 -7.61 7.57
C ASN A 113 1.18 -7.84 8.03
N VAL A 114 1.51 -7.25 9.17
CA VAL A 114 2.74 -7.44 9.97
C VAL A 114 2.36 -8.10 11.29
N LYS A 115 3.01 -9.21 11.64
CA LYS A 115 2.72 -10.00 12.85
C LYS A 115 3.99 -10.51 13.51
N LEU A 116 3.99 -10.60 14.83
CA LEU A 116 5.00 -11.36 15.56
C LEU A 116 5.05 -12.84 15.13
N LYS A 117 6.24 -13.43 15.26
CA LYS A 117 6.47 -14.89 15.19
C LYS A 117 6.77 -15.49 16.58
N THR A 118 7.24 -14.64 17.49
CA THR A 118 7.81 -14.93 18.81
C THR A 118 7.55 -13.72 19.71
N ASP A 119 7.70 -13.90 21.01
CA ASP A 119 7.78 -12.84 22.02
C ASP A 119 9.10 -12.05 21.96
N ASP A 120 10.20 -12.68 21.54
CA ASP A 120 11.50 -12.03 21.32
C ASP A 120 11.38 -10.78 20.40
N PRO A 121 11.65 -9.55 20.90
CA PRO A 121 11.53 -8.32 20.13
C PRO A 121 12.65 -8.12 19.10
N PHE A 122 13.75 -8.89 19.16
CA PHE A 122 14.84 -8.83 18.18
C PHE A 122 14.57 -9.71 16.95
N MET A 123 13.64 -10.67 17.06
CA MET A 123 13.25 -11.54 15.94
C MET A 123 12.34 -10.82 14.94
N ARG A 124 12.73 -10.85 13.66
CA ARG A 124 11.99 -10.15 12.59
C ARG A 124 10.56 -10.69 12.44
N PRO A 125 9.54 -9.81 12.35
CA PRO A 125 8.15 -10.21 12.23
C PRO A 125 7.88 -10.97 10.91
N GLN A 126 6.73 -11.63 10.84
CA GLN A 126 6.16 -12.03 9.56
C GLN A 126 5.56 -10.79 8.90
N VAL A 127 5.94 -10.54 7.65
CA VAL A 127 5.39 -9.46 6.82
C VAL A 127 4.82 -10.10 5.56
N THR A 128 3.53 -9.92 5.34
CA THR A 128 2.78 -10.52 4.23
C THR A 128 2.03 -9.39 3.53
N VAL A 129 2.54 -8.90 2.39
CA VAL A 129 1.97 -7.72 1.70
C VAL A 129 0.70 -8.06 0.90
N ASN A 130 0.54 -9.32 0.46
CA ASN A 130 -0.52 -9.76 -0.47
C ASN A 130 -0.46 -9.08 -1.85
N TRP A 131 0.73 -8.91 -2.41
CA TRP A 131 0.94 -8.44 -3.79
C TRP A 131 0.01 -9.13 -4.81
N PHE A 132 -0.60 -8.36 -5.71
CA PHE A 132 -1.48 -8.83 -6.80
C PHE A 132 -2.71 -9.67 -6.39
N ARG A 133 -2.99 -9.81 -5.09
CA ARG A 133 -4.16 -10.55 -4.57
C ARG A 133 -5.49 -9.93 -5.01
N THR A 134 -5.55 -8.61 -5.13
CA THR A 134 -6.56 -7.91 -5.92
C THR A 134 -6.05 -7.79 -7.36
N ALA A 135 -6.67 -8.53 -8.29
CA ALA A 135 -6.20 -8.66 -9.68
C ALA A 135 -6.03 -7.33 -10.43
N PHE A 136 -6.84 -6.32 -10.07
CA PHE A 136 -6.73 -4.97 -10.61
C PHE A 136 -5.34 -4.37 -10.42
N ASP A 137 -4.65 -4.66 -9.32
CA ASP A 137 -3.28 -4.18 -9.05
C ASP A 137 -2.25 -4.70 -10.08
N LEU A 138 -2.53 -5.86 -10.69
CA LEU A 138 -1.70 -6.41 -11.78
C LEU A 138 -2.14 -5.90 -13.16
N ASP A 139 -3.45 -5.77 -13.41
CA ASP A 139 -3.98 -5.15 -14.65
C ASP A 139 -3.47 -3.71 -14.83
N VAL A 140 -3.37 -3.01 -13.70
CA VAL A 140 -2.71 -1.71 -13.51
C VAL A 140 -1.23 -1.80 -13.94
N GLN A 141 -0.41 -2.70 -13.39
CA GLN A 141 1.00 -2.87 -13.81
C GLN A 141 1.19 -3.17 -15.30
N VAL A 142 0.31 -3.98 -15.91
CA VAL A 142 0.33 -4.21 -17.37
C VAL A 142 0.10 -2.90 -18.15
N ALA A 143 -0.78 -2.02 -17.66
CA ALA A 143 -1.03 -0.73 -18.27
C ALA A 143 0.15 0.25 -18.13
N ALA A 144 0.82 0.30 -16.96
CA ALA A 144 2.03 1.09 -16.77
C ALA A 144 3.13 0.68 -17.75
N ALA A 145 3.39 -0.63 -17.85
CA ALA A 145 4.47 -1.16 -18.68
C ALA A 145 4.24 -0.91 -20.18
N ARG A 146 3.00 -1.11 -20.66
CA ARG A 146 2.59 -0.72 -22.02
C ARG A 146 2.74 0.77 -22.30
N LEU A 147 2.40 1.63 -21.34
CA LEU A 147 2.56 3.09 -21.47
C LEU A 147 4.04 3.47 -21.54
N ALA A 148 4.88 2.92 -20.67
CA ALA A 148 6.31 3.19 -20.65
C ALA A 148 7.00 2.70 -21.95
N ARG A 149 6.72 1.45 -22.38
CA ARG A 149 7.13 0.93 -23.70
C ARG A 149 6.68 1.85 -24.84
N ARG A 150 5.43 2.33 -24.81
CA ARG A 150 4.90 3.27 -25.82
C ARG A 150 5.66 4.60 -25.82
N VAL A 151 5.95 5.19 -24.67
CA VAL A 151 6.69 6.46 -24.54
C VAL A 151 8.12 6.30 -25.05
N LEU A 152 8.84 5.27 -24.60
CA LEU A 152 10.23 5.02 -25.00
C LEU A 152 10.39 4.68 -26.50
N THR A 153 9.38 4.04 -27.11
CA THR A 153 9.34 3.74 -28.55
C THR A 153 8.74 4.83 -29.44
N SER A 154 8.31 5.97 -28.87
CA SER A 154 7.74 7.10 -29.62
C SER A 154 8.77 8.22 -29.88
N PRO A 155 8.72 8.92 -31.02
CA PRO A 155 9.53 10.13 -31.22
C PRO A 155 9.17 11.23 -30.21
N PRO A 156 10.12 12.06 -29.75
CA PRO A 156 11.55 12.02 -30.09
C PRO A 156 12.35 10.97 -29.30
N MET A 157 11.80 10.37 -28.24
CA MET A 157 12.53 9.47 -27.35
C MET A 157 13.15 8.26 -28.07
N SER A 158 12.46 7.69 -29.06
CA SER A 158 12.98 6.60 -29.89
C SER A 158 14.17 6.96 -30.77
N SER A 159 14.54 8.24 -30.92
CA SER A 159 15.80 8.65 -31.56
C SER A 159 17.01 8.59 -30.62
N LEU A 160 16.79 8.40 -29.32
CA LEU A 160 17.82 8.33 -28.28
C LEU A 160 18.15 6.88 -27.86
N SER A 161 17.52 5.88 -28.48
CA SER A 161 17.66 4.47 -28.14
C SER A 161 17.81 3.60 -29.39
N THR A 162 18.57 2.51 -29.27
CA THR A 162 18.69 1.46 -30.30
C THR A 162 17.59 0.40 -30.25
N GLY A 163 16.68 0.48 -29.26
CA GLY A 163 15.59 -0.47 -29.04
C GLY A 163 15.30 -0.72 -27.56
N GLU A 164 14.25 -1.47 -27.26
CA GLU A 164 13.96 -1.90 -25.88
C GLU A 164 14.79 -3.16 -25.54
N THR A 165 15.50 -3.11 -24.41
CA THR A 165 16.28 -4.24 -23.89
C THR A 165 15.59 -5.01 -22.77
N ILE A 166 14.68 -4.36 -22.02
CA ILE A 166 13.94 -4.95 -20.89
C ILE A 166 12.48 -4.48 -20.96
N PRO A 167 11.47 -5.38 -20.97
CA PRO A 167 11.61 -6.84 -21.09
C PRO A 167 12.15 -7.30 -22.46
N GLY A 168 12.15 -6.44 -23.47
CA GLY A 168 12.59 -6.77 -24.82
C GLY A 168 11.77 -7.92 -25.39
N THR A 169 12.43 -8.94 -25.94
CA THR A 169 11.77 -10.13 -26.51
C THR A 169 11.10 -11.05 -25.48
N ALA A 170 11.28 -10.84 -24.17
CA ALA A 170 10.60 -11.62 -23.15
C ALA A 170 9.10 -11.30 -23.04
N VAL A 171 8.67 -10.13 -23.53
CA VAL A 171 7.26 -9.79 -23.76
C VAL A 171 7.13 -9.28 -25.20
N PRO A 172 6.75 -10.15 -26.16
CA PRO A 172 6.68 -9.79 -27.58
C PRO A 172 5.86 -8.52 -27.83
N ASP A 173 6.34 -7.63 -28.71
CA ASP A 173 5.62 -6.40 -29.03
C ASP A 173 4.48 -6.66 -30.03
N ASN A 174 3.39 -5.88 -29.91
CA ASN A 174 2.24 -5.93 -30.80
C ASN A 174 1.56 -4.54 -30.86
N ALA A 175 0.41 -4.42 -31.54
CA ALA A 175 -0.31 -3.14 -31.66
C ALA A 175 -0.66 -2.48 -30.30
N ASP A 176 -0.94 -3.29 -29.28
CA ASP A 176 -1.28 -2.87 -27.91
C ASP A 176 -0.05 -2.83 -26.98
N ARG A 177 1.16 -2.93 -27.54
CA ARG A 177 2.45 -2.99 -26.85
C ARG A 177 2.71 -4.24 -26.00
N GLY A 178 2.17 -5.38 -26.43
CA GLY A 178 2.35 -6.72 -25.88
C GLY A 178 1.05 -7.30 -25.31
N PHE A 179 0.96 -8.63 -25.21
CA PHE A 179 -0.25 -9.31 -24.72
C PHE A 179 -0.36 -9.27 -23.19
N ASP A 180 -1.59 -9.35 -22.66
CA ASP A 180 -1.86 -9.31 -21.22
C ASP A 180 -1.11 -10.42 -20.46
N ASN A 181 -1.20 -11.66 -20.94
CA ASN A 181 -0.61 -12.81 -20.25
C ASN A 181 0.93 -12.74 -20.23
N ASP A 182 1.55 -12.30 -21.32
CA ASP A 182 3.01 -12.18 -21.42
C ASP A 182 3.52 -11.13 -20.43
N TRP A 183 2.87 -9.96 -20.38
CA TRP A 183 3.15 -8.94 -19.36
C TRP A 183 2.89 -9.45 -17.94
N LYS A 184 1.76 -10.12 -17.68
CA LYS A 184 1.40 -10.63 -16.36
C LYS A 184 2.42 -11.65 -15.84
N ASN A 185 2.82 -12.60 -16.68
CA ASN A 185 3.85 -13.58 -16.34
C ASN A 185 5.18 -12.89 -16.05
N TRP A 186 5.64 -12.00 -16.95
CA TRP A 186 6.90 -11.30 -16.77
C TRP A 186 6.92 -10.43 -15.51
N LEU A 187 5.84 -9.68 -15.24
CA LEU A 187 5.69 -8.86 -14.03
C LEU A 187 5.70 -9.71 -12.75
N LEU A 188 5.05 -10.87 -12.74
CA LEU A 188 5.04 -11.77 -11.58
C LEU A 188 6.42 -12.38 -11.28
N ASP A 189 7.28 -12.54 -12.30
CA ASP A 189 8.66 -13.02 -12.14
C ASP A 189 9.69 -11.90 -11.85
N ASN A 190 9.37 -10.63 -12.16
CA ASN A 190 10.34 -9.51 -12.14
C ASN A 190 9.98 -8.33 -11.22
N TYR A 191 8.84 -8.35 -10.50
CA TYR A 191 8.48 -7.28 -9.56
C TYR A 191 9.38 -7.22 -8.32
N SER A 192 9.46 -6.05 -7.70
CA SER A 192 10.15 -5.83 -6.41
C SER A 192 9.38 -4.89 -5.50
N ALA A 193 9.87 -4.66 -4.28
CA ALA A 193 9.19 -3.86 -3.27
C ALA A 193 9.71 -2.41 -3.24
N VAL A 194 8.85 -1.45 -3.62
CA VAL A 194 9.12 0.01 -3.58
C VAL A 194 9.65 0.48 -2.23
N SER A 195 9.18 -0.15 -1.14
CA SER A 195 9.53 0.16 0.24
C SER A 195 8.92 1.46 0.77
N HIS A 196 7.68 1.75 0.37
CA HIS A 196 6.80 2.77 0.94
C HIS A 196 5.64 2.15 1.78
N PRO A 197 5.87 1.23 2.74
CA PRO A 197 4.80 0.53 3.45
C PRO A 197 4.08 1.43 4.47
N VAL A 198 2.76 1.45 4.40
CA VAL A 198 1.87 2.31 5.19
C VAL A 198 0.74 1.54 5.87
N GLY A 199 0.02 2.19 6.79
CA GLY A 199 -1.28 1.74 7.33
C GLY A 199 -1.26 0.78 8.53
N THR A 200 -0.10 0.25 8.91
CA THR A 200 0.06 -0.74 9.99
C THR A 200 -0.32 -0.26 11.40
N ALA A 201 -0.53 1.05 11.58
CA ALA A 201 -1.09 1.68 12.78
C ALA A 201 -2.02 2.85 12.37
N ALA A 202 -2.82 2.67 11.32
CA ALA A 202 -3.54 3.72 10.61
C ALA A 202 -4.32 4.70 11.50
N MET A 203 -4.21 5.99 11.17
CA MET A 203 -5.03 7.09 11.69
C MET A 203 -6.41 7.07 11.03
N MET A 204 -7.38 6.41 11.67
CA MET A 204 -8.76 6.33 11.20
C MET A 204 -9.75 6.35 12.38
N ARG A 205 -11.04 6.48 12.08
CA ARG A 205 -12.10 6.14 13.04
C ARG A 205 -11.89 4.70 13.53
N ARG A 206 -11.99 4.44 14.83
CA ARG A 206 -11.85 3.08 15.40
C ARG A 206 -12.84 2.08 14.78
N THR A 207 -14.04 2.55 14.39
CA THR A 207 -15.06 1.77 13.67
C THR A 207 -14.68 1.36 12.24
N LEU A 208 -13.61 1.93 11.68
CA LEU A 208 -12.97 1.51 10.42
C LEU A 208 -11.67 0.71 10.66
N GLY A 209 -11.36 0.36 11.91
CA GLY A 209 -10.12 -0.33 12.27
C GLY A 209 -8.92 0.56 12.57
N GLY A 210 -9.10 1.87 12.74
CA GLY A 210 -8.03 2.78 13.11
C GLY A 210 -7.34 2.37 14.42
N VAL A 211 -6.01 2.53 14.46
CA VAL A 211 -5.16 2.24 15.62
C VAL A 211 -4.82 3.52 16.38
N VAL A 212 -4.64 4.65 15.68
CA VAL A 212 -4.51 5.98 16.30
C VAL A 212 -5.68 6.90 15.95
N ASN A 213 -5.94 7.87 16.82
CA ASN A 213 -6.91 8.94 16.60
C ASN A 213 -6.31 10.14 15.84
N ALA A 214 -7.09 11.21 15.64
CA ALA A 214 -6.65 12.42 14.92
C ALA A 214 -5.56 13.24 15.64
N GLN A 215 -5.28 12.93 16.91
CA GLN A 215 -4.16 13.46 17.70
C GLN A 215 -2.96 12.50 17.71
N LEU A 216 -2.97 11.48 16.83
CA LEU A 216 -1.96 10.43 16.70
C LEU A 216 -1.75 9.57 17.97
N LYS A 217 -2.66 9.67 18.95
CA LYS A 217 -2.67 8.81 20.14
C LYS A 217 -3.26 7.44 19.83
N VAL A 218 -2.62 6.38 20.32
CA VAL A 218 -3.11 5.01 20.22
C VAL A 218 -4.42 4.89 21.00
N TYR A 219 -5.44 4.23 20.42
CA TYR A 219 -6.72 4.06 21.10
C TYR A 219 -6.55 3.31 22.45
N ASP A 220 -7.32 3.75 23.44
CA ASP A 220 -7.26 3.35 24.86
C ASP A 220 -5.95 3.68 25.61
N MET A 221 -5.02 4.43 24.99
CA MET A 221 -3.82 4.97 25.65
C MET A 221 -3.92 6.49 25.88
N THR A 222 -3.35 6.97 26.98
CA THR A 222 -3.40 8.40 27.37
C THR A 222 -2.25 9.23 26.79
N ASN A 223 -1.06 8.64 26.68
CA ASN A 223 0.20 9.31 26.32
C ASN A 223 1.02 8.63 25.22
N LEU A 224 0.63 7.42 24.76
CA LEU A 224 1.32 6.73 23.67
C LEU A 224 0.85 7.26 22.30
N HIS A 225 1.81 7.66 21.45
CA HIS A 225 1.57 8.16 20.10
C HIS A 225 2.31 7.30 19.06
N VAL A 226 1.87 7.36 17.81
CA VAL A 226 2.64 6.87 16.64
C VAL A 226 2.80 8.02 15.65
N VAL A 227 4.01 8.20 15.10
CA VAL A 227 4.36 9.38 14.27
C VAL A 227 5.17 9.01 13.02
N ASP A 228 5.04 7.77 12.54
CA ASP A 228 5.70 7.23 11.34
C ASP A 228 4.71 6.84 10.23
N ALA A 229 5.21 6.25 9.13
CA ALA A 229 4.40 5.79 7.99
C ALA A 229 3.26 4.82 8.38
N SER A 230 3.33 4.16 9.54
CA SER A 230 2.27 3.29 10.03
C SER A 230 0.93 4.02 10.18
N VAL A 231 0.92 5.33 10.45
CA VAL A 231 -0.33 6.10 10.64
C VAL A 231 -1.02 6.50 9.35
N MET A 232 -0.34 6.46 8.20
CA MET A 232 -0.93 6.86 6.92
C MET A 232 -2.05 5.87 6.54
N PRO A 233 -3.34 6.28 6.51
CA PRO A 233 -4.46 5.35 6.41
C PRO A 233 -4.73 4.88 4.97
N THR A 234 -4.24 5.65 4.00
CA THR A 234 -4.23 5.38 2.57
C THR A 234 -2.85 5.72 2.03
N GLN A 235 -2.43 5.03 0.99
CA GLN A 235 -1.26 5.40 0.22
C GLN A 235 -1.46 6.74 -0.50
N ILE A 236 -0.35 7.40 -0.84
CA ILE A 236 -0.31 8.63 -1.65
C ILE A 236 0.35 8.37 -3.01
N SER A 237 0.08 9.23 -3.98
CA SER A 237 0.71 9.20 -5.31
C SER A 237 2.00 10.05 -5.34
N ALA A 238 2.96 9.71 -4.48
CA ALA A 238 4.26 10.37 -4.35
C ALA A 238 5.17 9.63 -3.34
N HIS A 239 6.49 9.80 -3.49
CA HIS A 239 7.47 9.43 -2.48
C HIS A 239 7.11 9.95 -1.06
N LEU A 240 7.16 9.07 -0.06
CA LEU A 240 6.62 9.35 1.27
C LEU A 240 7.32 10.48 2.05
N SER A 241 8.59 10.75 1.79
CA SER A 241 9.47 11.52 2.69
C SER A 241 8.94 12.91 3.05
N ALA A 242 8.50 13.70 2.06
CA ALA A 242 7.95 15.04 2.28
C ALA A 242 6.67 15.01 3.13
N THR A 243 5.79 14.04 2.88
CA THR A 243 4.55 13.85 3.66
C THR A 243 4.83 13.38 5.07
N LEU A 244 5.83 12.53 5.28
CA LEU A 244 6.25 12.07 6.61
C LEU A 244 6.84 13.21 7.45
N TYR A 245 7.63 14.11 6.86
CA TYR A 245 8.06 15.33 7.55
C TYR A 245 6.86 16.21 7.95
N GLY A 246 5.90 16.43 7.04
CA GLY A 246 4.67 17.18 7.35
C GLY A 246 3.81 16.54 8.45
N ILE A 247 3.75 15.21 8.52
CA ILE A 247 3.10 14.46 9.61
C ILE A 247 3.88 14.65 10.91
N ALA A 248 5.21 14.53 10.89
CA ALA A 248 6.06 14.64 12.08
C ALA A 248 6.06 16.05 12.71
N GLU A 249 6.13 17.11 11.89
CA GLU A 249 6.04 18.50 12.37
C GLU A 249 4.67 18.78 13.01
N LYS A 250 3.59 18.36 12.34
CA LYS A 250 2.23 18.47 12.90
C LYS A 250 2.06 17.64 14.17
N ALA A 251 2.69 16.46 14.25
CA ALA A 251 2.70 15.64 15.45
C ALA A 251 3.44 16.35 16.60
N ALA A 252 4.58 16.99 16.33
CA ALA A 252 5.33 17.74 17.32
C ALA A 252 4.49 18.88 17.91
N ASP A 253 3.75 19.64 17.09
CA ASP A 253 2.85 20.69 17.58
C ASP A 253 1.63 20.16 18.35
N LEU A 254 1.03 19.05 17.92
CA LEU A 254 -0.03 18.36 18.67
C LEU A 254 0.46 17.85 20.04
N ILE A 255 1.70 17.36 20.11
CA ILE A 255 2.33 16.91 21.35
C ILE A 255 2.62 18.11 22.26
N LYS A 256 3.26 19.18 21.76
CA LYS A 256 3.49 20.44 22.50
C LYS A 256 2.19 21.00 23.08
N ALA A 257 1.13 21.08 22.28
CA ALA A 257 -0.16 21.62 22.68
C ALA A 257 -0.96 20.72 23.64
N SER A 258 -0.52 19.47 23.86
CA SER A 258 -1.10 18.55 24.86
C SER A 258 -0.14 18.21 26.01
N TRP A 259 1.00 18.91 26.08
CA TRP A 259 1.97 18.78 27.15
C TRP A 259 1.59 19.67 28.35
N PRO A 260 1.65 19.16 29.60
CA PRO A 260 1.30 19.92 30.81
C PRO A 260 2.42 20.85 31.31
#